data_AF-A0A955NV75-F1
#
_entry.id   AF-A0A955NV75-F1
#
_cell.length_a   1.000
_cell.length_b   1.000
_cell.length_c   1.000
_cell.angle_alpha   90.00
_cell.angle_beta   90.00
_cell.angle_gamma   90.00
#
_symmetry.space_group_name_H-M   'P 1'
#
loop_
_entity.id
_entity.type
_entity.pdbx_description
1 polymer ?
#
loop_
_entity_poly.entity_id
_entity_poly.type
_entity_poly.pdbx_seq_one_letter_code
_entity_poly.pdbx_strand_id
1 'polypeptide(L)' 'ISSKSAREAFDITAEPQAIRDEYGMTAMGQRLLLSRRLVEAGARFVTVFDQGWDLHEDIKPAMEARAPGLDRGYATL' A
#
# COMPACT_ATOMS: atom_id res chain seq x y z
N ILE A 1 -16.57 -4.50 9.68
CA ILE A 1 -15.61 -5.56 10.07
C ILE A 1 -16.00 -6.12 11.44
N SER A 2 -16.41 -7.39 11.51
CA SER A 2 -17.04 -7.99 12.69
C SER A 2 -16.04 -8.57 13.72
N SER A 3 -14.87 -9.07 13.30
CA SER A 3 -13.85 -9.57 14.23
C SER A 3 -12.96 -8.45 14.78
N LYS A 4 -12.49 -8.62 16.02
CA LYS A 4 -11.56 -7.66 16.67
C LYS A 4 -10.23 -7.62 15.92
N SER A 5 -9.64 -8.77 15.62
CA SER A 5 -8.36 -8.86 14.89
C SER A 5 -8.41 -8.19 13.53
N ALA A 6 -9.51 -8.34 12.77
CA ALA A 6 -9.64 -7.67 11.49
C ALA A 6 -9.83 -6.16 11.66
N ARG A 7 -10.53 -5.68 12.71
CA ARG A 7 -10.61 -4.22 12.95
C ARG A 7 -9.25 -3.62 13.24
N GLU A 8 -8.44 -4.30 14.07
CA GLU A 8 -7.08 -3.88 14.40
C GLU A 8 -6.16 -3.89 13.18
N ALA A 9 -6.25 -4.92 12.33
CA ALA A 9 -5.46 -5.00 11.10
C ALA A 9 -5.76 -3.84 10.13
N PHE A 10 -7.03 -3.43 10.04
CA PHE A 10 -7.46 -2.31 9.19
C PHE A 10 -7.11 -0.92 9.75
N ASP A 11 -6.79 -0.81 11.04
CA ASP A 11 -6.35 0.43 11.64
C ASP A 11 -4.86 0.67 11.38
N ILE A 12 -4.56 1.27 10.22
CA ILE A 12 -3.19 1.67 9.86
C ILE A 12 -2.66 2.83 10.72
N THR A 13 -3.52 3.51 11.50
CA THR A 13 -3.08 4.63 12.36
C THR A 13 -2.41 4.16 13.64
N ALA A 14 -2.57 2.87 13.97
CA ALA A 14 -1.84 2.21 15.05
C ALA A 14 -0.35 2.01 14.73
N GLU A 15 0.08 2.19 13.48
CA GLU A 15 1.48 2.14 13.10
C GLU A 15 2.21 3.43 13.49
N PRO A 16 3.50 3.33 13.91
CA PRO A 16 4.32 4.50 14.12
C PRO A 16 4.37 5.38 12.86
N GLN A 17 4.33 6.70 13.05
CA GLN A 17 4.37 7.67 11.96
C GLN A 17 5.56 7.42 11.01
N ALA A 18 6.74 7.09 11.55
CA ALA A 18 7.92 6.77 10.77
C ALA A 18 7.70 5.60 9.79
N ILE A 19 7.01 4.54 10.22
CA ILE A 19 6.69 3.40 9.34
C ILE A 19 5.75 3.84 8.22
N ARG A 20 4.72 4.62 8.56
CA ARG A 20 3.78 5.15 7.56
C ARG A 20 4.48 6.05 6.54
N ASP A 21 5.49 6.79 6.99
CA ASP A 21 6.32 7.64 6.14
C ASP A 21 7.26 6.81 5.25
N GLU A 22 7.84 5.71 5.73
CA GLU A 22 8.68 4.80 4.94
C GLU A 22 7.93 4.24 3.73
N TYR A 23 6.74 3.66 3.95
CA TYR A 23 5.84 3.21 2.87
C TYR A 23 5.39 4.35 1.94
N GLY A 24 5.50 5.60 2.39
CA GLY A 24 5.07 6.79 1.69
C GLY A 24 3.59 7.11 1.93
N MET A 25 3.30 8.41 2.06
CA MET A 25 1.94 8.96 2.23
C MET A 25 1.16 9.03 0.92
N THR A 26 1.26 7.98 0.12
CA THR A 26 0.51 7.81 -1.13
C THR A 26 -0.58 6.75 -0.95
N ALA A 27 -1.61 6.79 -1.78
CA ALA A 27 -2.66 5.76 -1.73
C ALA A 27 -2.07 4.34 -1.90
N MET A 28 -1.06 4.18 -2.76
CA MET A 28 -0.40 2.89 -2.97
C MET A 28 0.41 2.46 -1.75
N GLY A 29 1.23 3.35 -1.17
CA GLY A 29 2.01 3.07 0.03
C GLY A 29 1.12 2.65 1.21
N GLN A 30 0.02 3.37 1.45
CA GLN A 30 -0.90 3.03 2.53
C GLN A 30 -1.68 1.72 2.27
N ARG A 31 -1.97 1.37 1.01
CA ARG A 31 -2.55 0.06 0.65
C ARG A 31 -1.56 -1.08 0.91
N LEU A 32 -0.27 -0.88 0.62
CA LEU A 32 0.76 -1.87 0.89
C LEU A 32 0.99 -2.04 2.40
N LEU A 33 1.02 -0.95 3.18
CA LEU A 33 1.07 -1.03 4.65
C LEU A 33 -0.13 -1.80 5.22
N LEU A 34 -1.34 -1.51 4.74
CA LEU A 34 -2.53 -2.28 5.13
C LEU A 34 -2.38 -3.77 4.75
N SER A 35 -1.86 -4.08 3.56
CA SER A 35 -1.66 -5.47 3.15
C SER A 35 -0.72 -6.23 4.09
N ARG A 36 0.38 -5.60 4.54
CA ARG A 36 1.27 -6.18 5.55
C ARG A 36 0.53 -6.50 6.84
N ARG A 37 -0.23 -5.54 7.39
CA ARG A 37 -1.02 -5.75 8.62
C ARG A 37 -2.05 -6.85 8.47
N LEU A 38 -2.68 -6.98 7.31
CA LEU A 38 -3.62 -8.08 7.02
C LEU A 38 -2.91 -9.44 7.03
N VAL A 39 -1.71 -9.54 6.44
CA VAL A 39 -0.89 -10.75 6.46
C VAL A 39 -0.45 -11.09 7.88
N GLU A 40 0.04 -10.12 8.65
CA GLU A 40 0.40 -10.28 10.07
C GLU A 40 -0.80 -10.72 10.93
N ALA A 41 -2.01 -10.29 10.57
CA ALA A 41 -3.26 -10.73 11.20
C ALA A 41 -3.77 -12.10 10.70
N GLY A 42 -3.03 -12.78 9.82
CA GLY A 42 -3.29 -14.16 9.39
C GLY A 42 -3.91 -14.31 7.99
N ALA A 43 -4.04 -13.24 7.21
CA ALA A 43 -4.45 -13.37 5.81
C ALA A 43 -3.36 -14.11 5.02
N ARG A 44 -3.72 -15.23 4.40
CA ARG A 44 -2.78 -16.06 3.61
C ARG A 44 -2.49 -15.48 2.22
N PHE A 45 -3.34 -14.58 1.76
CA PHE A 45 -3.27 -13.95 0.45
C PHE A 45 -3.99 -12.61 0.49
N VAL A 46 -3.38 -11.58 -0.08
CA VAL A 46 -3.94 -10.24 -0.17
C VAL A 46 -3.75 -9.73 -1.59
N THR A 47 -4.83 -9.25 -2.21
CA THR A 47 -4.76 -8.55 -3.49
C THR A 47 -4.70 -7.05 -3.23
N VAL A 48 -3.70 -6.38 -3.78
CA VAL A 48 -3.60 -4.92 -3.81
C VAL A 48 -3.89 -4.45 -5.22
N PHE A 49 -4.77 -3.46 -5.34
CA PHE A 49 -5.19 -2.91 -6.63
C PHE A 49 -4.57 -1.53 -6.87
N ASP A 50 -3.98 -1.36 -8.04
CA ASP A 50 -3.42 -0.09 -8.52
C ASP A 50 -3.70 0.07 -10.03
N GLN A 51 -4.57 1.01 -10.37
CA GLN A 51 -5.09 1.20 -11.72
C GLN A 51 -4.26 2.20 -12.51
N GLY A 52 -4.16 2.01 -13.83
CA GLY A 52 -3.61 2.98 -14.79
C GLY A 52 -2.26 2.60 -15.40
N TRP A 53 -1.89 1.31 -15.36
CA TRP A 53 -0.61 0.79 -15.92
C TRP A 53 -0.65 0.58 -17.43
N ASP A 54 -1.84 0.57 -18.02
CA ASP A 54 -2.05 0.45 -19.46
C ASP A 54 -1.96 1.83 -20.14
N LEU A 55 -0.73 2.34 -20.29
CA LEU A 55 -0.44 3.64 -20.88
C LEU A 55 -0.12 3.47 -22.37
N HIS A 56 -0.84 4.21 -23.24
CA HIS A 56 -0.64 4.18 -24.70
C HIS A 56 -0.08 5.49 -25.26
N GLU A 57 -0.07 6.55 -24.45
CA GLU A 57 0.43 7.89 -24.77
C GLU A 57 1.12 8.48 -23.52
N ASP A 58 1.95 9.51 -23.68
CA ASP A 58 2.62 10.22 -22.57
C ASP A 58 3.30 9.29 -21.53
N ILE A 59 3.89 8.19 -22.01
CA ILE A 59 4.38 7.09 -21.17
C ILE A 59 5.38 7.58 -20.12
N LYS A 60 6.39 8.36 -20.54
CA LYS A 60 7.44 8.83 -19.63
C LYS A 60 6.89 9.68 -18.47
N PRO A 61 6.19 10.80 -18.70
CA PRO A 61 5.66 11.60 -17.59
C PRO A 61 4.66 10.83 -16.73
N ALA A 62 3.84 9.95 -17.31
CA ALA A 62 2.93 9.10 -16.54
C ALA A 62 3.68 8.10 -15.64
N MET A 63 4.80 7.54 -16.12
CA MET A 63 5.66 6.67 -15.31
C MET A 63 6.40 7.42 -14.22
N GLU A 64 6.97 8.60 -14.52
CA GLU A 64 7.62 9.45 -13.53
C GLU A 64 6.66 9.88 -12.42
N ALA A 65 5.38 10.08 -12.75
CA ALA A 65 4.36 10.41 -11.76
C ALA A 65 3.95 9.22 -10.88
N ARG A 66 3.88 8.00 -11.42
CA ARG A 66 3.31 6.86 -10.68
C ARG A 66 4.31 5.87 -10.11
N ALA A 67 5.35 5.51 -10.86
CA ALA A 67 6.33 4.50 -10.42
C ALA A 67 6.92 4.80 -9.02
N PRO A 68 7.27 6.05 -8.65
CA PRO A 68 7.88 6.31 -7.35
C PRO A 68 6.99 5.91 -6.16
N GLY A 69 5.67 6.06 -6.28
CA GLY A 69 4.72 5.70 -5.21
C GLY A 69 4.61 4.19 -5.01
N LEU A 70 4.65 3.42 -6.10
CA LEU A 70 4.72 1.96 -6.05
C LEU A 70 6.08 1.51 -5.51
N ASP A 71 7.18 1.99 -6.09
CA ASP A 71 8.54 1.54 -5.78
C ASP A 71 8.88 1.75 -4.31
N ARG A 72 8.57 2.94 -3.76
CA ARG A 72 8.79 3.24 -2.35
C ARG A 72 8.00 2.32 -1.43
N GLY A 73 6.70 2.17 -1.69
CA GLY A 73 5.83 1.34 -0.87
C GLY A 73 6.21 -0.14 -0.93
N TYR A 74 6.58 -0.63 -2.12
CA TYR A 74 6.97 -2.02 -2.33
C TYR A 74 8.34 -2.34 -1.74
N ALA A 75 9.32 -1.43 -1.84
CA ALA A 75 10.65 -1.62 -1.26
C ALA A 75 10.65 -1.68 0.28
N THR A 76 9.59 -1.18 0.92
CA THR A 76 9.40 -1.22 2.38
C THR A 76 8.64 -2.48 2.84
N LEU A 77 7.93 -3.16 1.93
CA LEU A 77 7.06 -4.30 2.22
C LEU A 77 7.84 -5.55 2.63
#